data_AF-A0A2P8DF24-F1
#
_entry.id   AF-A0A2P8DF24-F1
#
_cell.length_a   1.000
_cell.length_b   1.000
_cell.length_c   1.000
_cell.angle_alpha   90.00
_cell.angle_beta   90.00
_cell.angle_gamma   90.00
#
_symmetry.space_group_name_H-M   'P 1'
#
loop_
_entity.id
_entity.type
_entity.pdbx_description
1 polymer ?
#
loop_
_entity_poly.entity_id
_entity_poly.type
_entity_poly.pdbx_seq_one_letter_code
_entity_poly.pdbx_strand_id
1 'polypeptide(L)'
;MTDNNSIYTGRVQDAIRDELAATGDDMDRYATIDRHREDLAGSLELALNQLTCANRAVDELTGPHLFDVEFADTTVGEDVRAAVLDAARQLRAAAALVAQVPK
;
A
#
# COMPACT_ATOMS: atom_id res chain seq x y z
N MET A 1 -25.30 -50.34 -27.35
CA MET A 1 -24.26 -50.44 -26.31
C MET A 1 -23.54 -49.11 -26.31
N THR A 2 -23.91 -48.21 -25.40
CA THR A 2 -23.26 -46.91 -25.27
C THR A 2 -21.87 -47.15 -24.70
N ASP A 3 -20.83 -46.72 -25.40
CA ASP A 3 -19.45 -46.87 -24.95
C ASP A 3 -19.26 -46.14 -23.63
N ASN A 4 -19.34 -46.89 -22.52
CA ASN A 4 -19.04 -46.39 -21.18
C ASN A 4 -17.69 -45.69 -21.14
N ASN A 5 -16.73 -46.14 -21.98
CA ASN A 5 -15.41 -45.53 -22.12
C ASN A 5 -15.45 -44.06 -22.60
N SER A 6 -16.41 -43.68 -23.44
CA SER A 6 -16.59 -42.29 -23.91
C SER A 6 -17.13 -41.38 -22.81
N ILE A 7 -18.03 -41.89 -21.97
CA ILE A 7 -18.63 -41.15 -20.84
C ILE A 7 -17.59 -40.89 -19.74
N TYR A 8 -16.75 -41.87 -19.42
CA TYR A 8 -15.67 -41.69 -18.43
C TYR A 8 -14.61 -40.70 -18.93
N THR A 9 -14.27 -40.74 -20.22
CA THR A 9 -13.30 -39.79 -20.80
C THR A 9 -13.82 -38.35 -20.78
N GLY A 10 -15.12 -38.14 -21.08
CA GLY A 10 -15.74 -36.81 -21.01
C GLY A 10 -15.78 -36.24 -19.59
N ARG A 11 -16.14 -37.05 -18.59
CA ARG A 11 -16.16 -36.59 -17.18
C ARG A 11 -14.77 -36.21 -16.65
N VAL A 12 -13.74 -36.95 -17.05
CA VAL A 12 -12.35 -36.63 -16.69
C VAL A 12 -11.90 -35.33 -17.37
N GLN A 13 -12.27 -35.11 -18.63
CA GLN A 13 -11.96 -33.86 -19.35
C GLN A 13 -12.65 -32.63 -18.75
N ASP A 14 -13.91 -32.77 -18.32
CA ASP A 14 -14.64 -31.69 -17.67
C ASP A 14 -14.06 -31.37 -16.28
N ALA A 15 -13.73 -32.39 -15.48
CA ALA A 15 -13.09 -32.18 -14.19
C ALA A 15 -11.73 -31.47 -14.30
N ILE A 16 -10.91 -31.85 -15.30
CA ILE A 16 -9.63 -31.18 -15.58
C ILE A 16 -9.86 -29.73 -16.00
N ARG A 17 -10.90 -29.45 -16.81
CA ARG A 17 -11.23 -28.08 -17.22
C ARG A 17 -11.64 -27.22 -16.03
N ASP A 18 -12.47 -27.74 -15.15
CA ASP A 18 -12.95 -27.03 -13.97
C ASP A 18 -11.79 -26.74 -12.99
N GLU A 19 -10.88 -27.70 -12.80
CA GLU A 19 -9.69 -27.54 -11.96
C GLU A 19 -8.70 -26.52 -12.55
N LEU A 20 -8.50 -26.54 -13.88
CA LEU A 20 -7.69 -25.54 -14.57
C LEU A 20 -8.31 -24.14 -14.48
N ALA A 21 -9.64 -24.02 -14.58
CA ALA A 21 -10.34 -22.75 -14.44
C ALA A 21 -10.21 -22.20 -13.00
N ALA A 22 -10.42 -23.03 -11.98
CA ALA A 22 -10.24 -22.64 -10.59
C ALA A 22 -8.78 -22.20 -10.28
N THR A 23 -7.81 -22.92 -10.85
CA THR A 23 -6.38 -22.54 -10.74
C THR A 23 -6.10 -21.20 -11.42
N GLY A 24 -6.72 -20.95 -12.59
CA GLY A 24 -6.63 -19.67 -13.30
C GLY A 24 -7.19 -18.51 -12.47
N ASP A 25 -8.38 -18.68 -11.89
CA ASP A 25 -9.01 -17.68 -11.03
C ASP A 25 -8.15 -17.36 -9.78
N ASP A 26 -7.55 -18.38 -9.17
CA ASP A 26 -6.64 -18.19 -8.04
C ASP A 26 -5.38 -17.41 -8.44
N MET A 27 -4.78 -17.72 -9.60
CA MET A 27 -3.62 -17.00 -10.12
C MET A 27 -3.93 -15.51 -10.40
N ASP A 28 -5.09 -15.22 -10.99
CA ASP A 28 -5.54 -13.85 -11.24
C ASP A 28 -5.80 -13.08 -9.93
N ARG A 29 -6.33 -13.78 -8.91
CA ARG A 29 -6.51 -13.22 -7.56
C ARG A 29 -5.18 -12.89 -6.90
N TYR A 30 -4.19 -13.79 -6.95
CA TYR A 30 -2.86 -13.53 -6.40
C TYR A 30 -2.18 -12.33 -7.09
N ALA A 31 -2.26 -12.26 -8.43
CA ALA A 31 -1.73 -11.13 -9.19
C ALA A 31 -2.40 -9.80 -8.82
N THR A 32 -3.70 -9.82 -8.51
CA THR A 32 -4.44 -8.63 -8.04
C THR A 32 -4.00 -8.20 -6.64
N ILE A 33 -3.81 -9.15 -5.72
CA ILE A 33 -3.31 -8.88 -4.37
C ILE A 33 -1.92 -8.25 -4.42
N ASP A 34 -1.01 -8.79 -5.24
CA ASP A 34 0.34 -8.27 -5.38
C ASP A 34 0.36 -6.85 -5.93
N ARG A 35 -0.49 -6.56 -6.93
CA ARG A 35 -0.64 -5.19 -7.45
C ARG A 35 -1.09 -4.21 -6.36
N HIS A 36 -2.10 -4.58 -5.57
CA HIS A 36 -2.55 -3.73 -4.47
C HIS A 36 -1.49 -3.54 -3.38
N ARG A 37 -0.65 -4.53 -3.12
CA ARG A 37 0.50 -4.41 -2.20
C ARG A 37 1.52 -3.42 -2.73
N GLU A 38 1.83 -3.47 -4.03
CA GLU A 38 2.75 -2.53 -4.69
C GLU A 38 2.19 -1.10 -4.66
N ASP A 39 0.92 -0.92 -5.02
CA ASP A 39 0.23 0.37 -4.97
C ASP A 39 0.22 0.98 -3.55
N LEU A 40 -0.02 0.13 -2.55
CA LEU A 40 0.02 0.53 -1.14
C LEU A 40 1.43 0.96 -0.72
N ALA A 41 2.45 0.18 -1.07
CA ALA A 41 3.84 0.51 -0.75
C ALA A 41 4.26 1.85 -1.38
N GLY A 42 3.95 2.05 -2.67
CA GLY A 42 4.23 3.30 -3.38
C GLY A 42 3.48 4.51 -2.76
N SER A 43 2.22 4.31 -2.37
CA SER A 43 1.43 5.36 -1.73
C SER A 43 1.99 5.79 -0.37
N LEU A 44 2.47 4.83 0.43
CA LEU A 44 3.10 5.12 1.72
C LEU A 44 4.43 5.86 1.56
N GLU A 45 5.24 5.49 0.58
CA GLU A 45 6.49 6.19 0.26
C GLU A 45 6.23 7.64 -0.18
N LEU A 46 5.26 7.85 -1.07
CA LEU A 46 4.85 9.20 -1.49
C LEU A 46 4.40 10.05 -0.31
N ALA A 47 3.56 9.50 0.58
CA ALA A 47 3.10 10.22 1.76
C ALA A 47 4.24 10.61 2.71
N LEU A 48 5.22 9.72 2.93
CA LEU A 48 6.41 10.02 3.74
C LEU A 48 7.29 11.12 3.14
N ASN A 49 7.44 11.12 1.81
CA ASN A 49 8.15 12.17 1.10
C ASN A 49 7.46 13.53 1.26
N GLN A 50 6.12 13.56 1.11
CA GLN A 50 5.35 14.79 1.30
C GLN A 50 5.42 15.32 2.74
N LEU A 51 5.40 14.45 3.75
CA LEU A 51 5.59 14.88 5.13
C LEU A 51 6.99 15.41 5.41
N THR A 52 8.00 14.87 4.75
CA THR A 52 9.37 15.40 4.84
C THR A 52 9.43 16.83 4.27
N CYS A 53 8.79 17.07 3.13
CA CYS A 53 8.66 18.42 2.57
C CYS A 53 7.88 19.36 3.48
N ALA A 54 6.78 18.89 4.07
CA ALA A 54 5.98 19.69 5.02
C ALA A 54 6.80 20.08 6.26
N ASN A 55 7.57 19.15 6.82
CA ASN A 55 8.41 19.45 7.98
C ASN A 55 9.47 20.50 7.64
N ARG A 56 10.10 20.40 6.46
CA ARG A 56 11.04 21.41 5.97
C ARG A 56 10.38 22.79 5.80
N ALA A 57 9.16 22.85 5.29
CA ALA A 57 8.43 24.12 5.15
C ALA A 57 8.17 24.77 6.52
N VAL A 58 7.79 23.98 7.54
CA VAL A 58 7.62 24.48 8.91
C VAL A 58 8.95 24.98 9.48
N ASP A 59 10.05 24.27 9.23
CA ASP A 59 11.39 24.70 9.65
C ASP A 59 11.84 26.00 8.95
N GLU A 60 11.49 26.19 7.67
CA GLU A 60 11.77 27.43 6.96
C GLU A 60 10.92 28.60 7.48
N LEU A 61 9.62 28.38 7.75
CA LEU A 61 8.70 29.38 8.30
C LEU A 61 9.07 29.83 9.72
N THR A 62 9.44 28.87 10.59
CA THR A 62 9.87 29.14 11.98
C THR A 62 11.34 29.55 12.08
N GLY A 63 12.09 29.37 10.99
CA GLY A 63 13.52 29.62 10.93
C GLY A 63 13.87 31.09 10.74
N PRO A 64 15.14 31.47 10.97
CA PRO A 64 15.61 32.85 10.90
C PRO A 64 15.58 33.46 9.48
N HIS A 65 15.33 32.64 8.45
CA HIS A 65 15.36 33.08 7.05
C HIS A 65 14.06 33.72 6.57
N LEU A 66 12.91 33.13 6.91
CA LEU A 66 11.60 33.72 6.61
C LEU A 66 11.00 34.37 7.86
N PHE A 67 11.11 33.70 9.01
CA PHE A 67 10.61 34.14 10.31
C PHE A 67 9.17 34.65 10.23
N ASP A 68 8.24 33.73 9.94
CA ASP A 68 6.82 34.03 10.00
C ASP A 68 6.37 34.09 11.46
N VAL A 69 5.87 35.26 11.89
CA VAL A 69 5.53 35.53 13.31
C VAL A 69 4.41 34.62 13.81
N GLU A 70 3.42 34.28 12.97
CA GLU A 70 2.33 33.39 13.38
C GLU A 70 2.88 31.98 13.66
N PHE A 71 3.83 31.51 12.87
CA PHE A 71 4.47 30.22 13.08
C PHE A 71 5.56 30.24 14.17
N ALA A 72 6.33 31.32 14.30
CA ALA A 72 7.50 31.39 15.16
C ALA A 72 7.20 31.79 16.61
N ASP A 73 6.25 32.71 16.83
CA ASP A 73 5.96 33.28 18.15
C ASP A 73 4.70 32.70 18.80
N THR A 74 4.00 31.78 18.11
CA THR A 74 2.79 31.13 18.64
C THR A 74 2.94 29.62 18.67
N THR A 75 2.01 28.94 19.38
CA THR A 75 1.98 27.47 19.43
C THR A 75 1.67 26.83 18.08
N VAL A 76 1.21 27.59 17.08
CA VAL A 76 0.81 27.06 15.76
C VAL A 76 1.97 26.32 15.08
N GLY A 77 3.16 26.90 15.01
CA GLY A 77 4.30 26.25 14.37
C GLY A 77 4.74 24.98 15.08
N GLU A 78 4.71 24.99 16.42
CA GLU A 78 5.01 23.81 17.25
C GLU A 78 3.97 22.71 17.07
N ASP A 79 2.68 23.06 17.09
CA ASP A 79 1.55 22.14 16.92
C ASP A 79 1.57 21.50 15.53
N VAL A 80 1.80 22.30 14.48
CA VAL A 80 1.93 21.78 13.10
C VAL A 80 3.15 20.86 12.98
N ARG A 81 4.30 21.25 13.54
CA ARG A 81 5.50 20.40 13.57
C ARG A 81 5.22 19.07 14.27
N ALA A 82 4.57 19.10 15.43
CA ALA A 82 4.22 17.91 16.19
C ALA A 82 3.28 16.99 15.40
N ALA A 83 2.25 17.55 14.76
CA ALA A 83 1.31 16.78 13.94
C ALA A 83 2.00 16.10 12.74
N VAL A 84 2.88 16.82 12.04
CA VAL A 84 3.65 16.26 10.91
C VAL A 84 4.58 15.14 11.36
N LEU A 85 5.28 15.32 12.50
CA LEU A 85 6.17 14.31 13.04
C LEU A 85 5.41 13.04 13.48
N ASP A 86 4.26 13.20 14.13
CA ASP A 86 3.45 12.04 14.53
C ASP A 86 2.87 11.30 13.32
N ALA A 87 2.36 12.02 12.31
CA ALA A 87 1.91 11.42 11.06
C ALA A 87 3.05 10.64 10.38
N ALA A 88 4.26 11.20 10.34
CA ALA A 88 5.42 10.53 9.75
C ALA A 88 5.79 9.27 10.53
N ARG A 89 5.70 9.30 11.86
CA ARG A 89 5.92 8.12 12.71
C ARG A 89 4.90 7.02 12.43
N GLN A 90 3.62 7.36 12.35
CA GLN A 90 2.55 6.40 12.07
C GLN A 90 2.71 5.78 10.68
N LEU A 91 3.03 6.58 9.66
CA LEU A 91 3.23 6.07 8.30
C LEU A 91 4.48 5.20 8.16
N ARG A 92 5.58 5.53 8.86
CA ARG A 92 6.74 4.64 8.92
C ARG A 92 6.40 3.29 9.55
N ALA A 93 5.58 3.28 10.60
CA ALA A 93 5.11 2.04 11.20
C ALA A 93 4.23 1.24 10.22
N ALA A 94 3.31 1.90 9.51
CA ALA A 94 2.49 1.26 8.49
C ALA A 94 3.35 0.66 7.35
N ALA A 95 4.33 1.41 6.84
CA ALA A 95 5.25 0.94 5.81
C ALA A 95 6.06 -0.27 6.28
N ALA A 96 6.53 -0.26 7.53
CA ALA A 96 7.25 -1.39 8.11
C ALA A 96 6.38 -2.65 8.24
N LEU A 97 5.08 -2.50 8.54
CA LEU A 97 4.13 -3.61 8.58
C LEU A 97 3.89 -4.18 7.19
N VAL A 98 3.70 -3.33 6.18
CA VAL A 98 3.52 -3.75 4.77
C VAL A 98 4.75 -4.52 4.28
N ALA A 99 5.96 -4.06 4.61
CA ALA A 99 7.20 -4.73 4.23
C ALA A 99 7.40 -6.11 4.88
N GLN A 100 6.73 -6.39 6.00
CA GLN A 100 6.79 -7.69 6.70
C GLN A 100 5.80 -8.72 6.16
N VAL A 101 4.82 -8.30 5.35
CA VAL A 101 3.87 -9.24 4.75
C VAL A 101 4.59 -9.99 3.63
N PRO A 102 4.77 -11.33 3.73
CA PRO A 102 5.39 -12.10 2.67
C PRO A 102 4.59 -11.95 1.38
N LYS A 103 5.33 -11.77 0.27
CA LYS A 103 4.77 -11.77 -1.09
C LYS A 103 4.16 -13.13 -1.39
#